data_AF-A0A5E4F646-F1
#
_entry.id   AF-A0A5E4F646-F1
#
_cell.length_a   1.000
_cell.length_b   1.000
_cell.length_c   1.000
_cell.angle_alpha   90.00
_cell.angle_beta   90.00
_cell.angle_gamma   90.00
#
_symmetry.space_group_name_H-M   'P 1'
#
loop_
_entity.id
_entity.type
_entity.pdbx_description
1 polymer ?
#
loop_
_entity_poly.entity_id
_entity_poly.type
_entity_poly.pdbx_seq_one_letter_code
_entity_poly.pdbx_strand_id
1 'polypeptide(L)'
;MVWKWWWMLTVTAIGVVAWGVPSEQQRLVTRIAFGSCANQSAPQPIWNAIISFDPQVFIWLGDNIYGDIRRPFKLFGKERTIGPWKNAPRFVPSTEQEMKSRYEKAKSNPGYSRLQENTKVIGTWDDHDYGLNDAGKEFSGKITNQRLLLDFLDEPENSPRRKQDGVYASYTLGPMGRQIKVILLDTRYHRDPLRSDGTILGRSQWEWLEKELNDSPTAVTIIGSSIQVISNLSATTGPLFYMESWGRFPKERDRLFKLIADSKRDGVFFISGDVHFGEITRYDCATGYPLYDVTSSGITQAVEKVVPPPLHFFVRFLAWLTPNTMRVMDQNCRYRSCTYGMSNFGAVEIDWDATPVTLKIQVRDINGSPVTGVTTSLSELQARNSTSSTTKKAREHHRHCSLESTLPWIVRYRLAILAYCAVATFVLALIGVIWASILACRRCARKRKCD
;
A
#
# COMPACT_ATOMS: atom_id res chain seq x y z
N MET A 1 32.85 -75.55 33.80
CA MET A 1 32.06 -75.79 32.57
C MET A 1 31.15 -74.59 32.38
N VAL A 2 31.39 -73.81 31.32
CA VAL A 2 30.85 -72.45 31.12
C VAL A 2 29.49 -72.53 30.42
N TRP A 3 28.47 -71.92 31.02
CA TRP A 3 27.13 -71.76 30.43
C TRP A 3 27.13 -70.59 29.44
N LYS A 4 26.86 -70.86 28.16
CA LYS A 4 26.63 -69.83 27.13
C LYS A 4 25.12 -69.67 26.92
N TRP A 5 24.59 -68.52 27.29
CA TRP A 5 23.25 -68.07 26.89
C TRP A 5 23.36 -67.38 25.52
N TRP A 6 22.64 -67.89 24.52
CA TRP A 6 22.45 -67.21 23.24
C TRP A 6 21.22 -66.31 23.35
N TRP A 7 21.40 -65.00 23.24
CA TRP A 7 20.31 -64.06 22.97
C TRP A 7 20.27 -63.80 21.46
N MET A 8 19.21 -64.25 20.80
CA MET A 8 18.89 -63.82 19.44
C MET A 8 18.33 -62.39 19.50
N LEU A 9 19.07 -61.43 18.97
CA LEU A 9 18.60 -60.08 18.69
C LEU A 9 17.96 -60.07 17.30
N THR A 10 16.63 -60.08 17.24
CA THR A 10 15.88 -59.74 16.03
C THR A 10 15.92 -58.24 15.83
N VAL A 11 16.71 -57.77 14.86
CA VAL A 11 16.70 -56.38 14.41
C VAL A 11 15.52 -56.19 13.45
N THR A 12 14.39 -55.71 13.96
CA THR A 12 13.32 -55.16 13.13
C THR A 12 13.76 -53.79 12.60
N ALA A 13 14.05 -53.73 11.31
CA ALA A 13 14.27 -52.48 10.60
C ALA A 13 12.96 -51.70 10.53
N ILE A 14 12.82 -50.68 11.37
CA ILE A 14 11.73 -49.70 11.27
C ILE A 14 12.10 -48.78 10.11
N GLY A 15 11.44 -48.97 8.96
CA GLY A 15 11.51 -48.05 7.85
C GLY A 15 10.88 -46.72 8.25
N VAL A 16 11.72 -45.70 8.46
CA VAL A 16 11.26 -44.32 8.61
C VAL A 16 10.78 -43.86 7.23
N VAL A 17 9.47 -43.91 7.00
CA VAL A 17 8.86 -43.21 5.88
C VAL A 17 8.92 -41.72 6.23
N ALA A 18 9.93 -41.04 5.70
CA ALA A 18 9.97 -39.58 5.71
C ALA A 18 8.79 -39.09 4.86
N TRP A 19 7.75 -38.59 5.52
CA TRP A 19 6.70 -37.84 4.87
C TRP A 19 7.36 -36.57 4.32
N GLY A 20 7.69 -36.59 3.04
CA GLY A 20 8.19 -35.42 2.34
C GLY A 20 7.13 -34.32 2.42
N VAL A 21 7.43 -33.27 3.17
CA VAL A 21 6.71 -32.00 3.05
C VAL A 21 6.85 -31.59 1.58
N PRO A 22 5.76 -31.37 0.82
CA PRO A 22 5.87 -30.88 -0.54
C PRO A 22 6.66 -29.57 -0.51
N SER A 23 7.84 -29.54 -1.13
CA SER A 23 8.75 -28.41 -1.07
C SER A 23 8.19 -27.26 -1.89
N GLU A 24 7.38 -26.42 -1.27
CA GLU A 24 6.92 -25.13 -1.80
C GLU A 24 8.07 -24.26 -2.31
N GLN A 25 9.29 -24.49 -1.79
CA GLN A 25 10.55 -23.89 -2.20
C GLN A 25 11.06 -24.29 -3.60
N GLN A 26 10.42 -25.23 -4.31
CA GLN A 26 10.92 -25.67 -5.63
C GLN A 26 10.20 -25.08 -6.84
N ARG A 27 8.93 -24.63 -6.71
CA ARG A 27 8.19 -24.12 -7.87
C ARG A 27 8.71 -22.74 -8.28
N LEU A 28 9.19 -22.62 -9.51
CA LEU A 28 9.63 -21.34 -10.07
C LEU A 28 8.47 -20.34 -10.08
N VAL A 29 8.69 -19.17 -9.47
CA VAL A 29 7.70 -18.08 -9.43
C VAL A 29 8.02 -17.09 -10.55
N THR A 30 7.04 -16.84 -11.41
CA THR A 30 7.15 -15.93 -12.56
C THR A 30 6.07 -14.85 -12.55
N ARG A 31 4.94 -15.08 -11.87
CA ARG A 31 3.81 -14.15 -11.80
C ARG A 31 3.37 -13.98 -10.34
N ILE A 32 3.37 -12.73 -9.90
CA ILE A 32 2.89 -12.31 -8.58
C ILE A 32 1.83 -11.24 -8.79
N ALA A 33 0.68 -11.40 -8.15
CA ALA A 33 -0.35 -10.36 -8.07
C ALA A 33 -0.41 -9.79 -6.66
N PHE A 34 -0.85 -8.54 -6.51
CA PHE A 34 -1.00 -7.92 -5.20
C PHE A 34 -2.06 -6.83 -5.21
N GLY A 35 -2.54 -6.46 -4.02
CA GLY A 35 -3.42 -5.30 -3.87
C GLY A 35 -3.92 -5.08 -2.45
N SER A 36 -4.63 -3.96 -2.27
CA SER A 36 -5.28 -3.57 -1.02
C SER A 36 -6.68 -2.98 -1.28
N CYS A 37 -7.38 -2.64 -0.19
CA CYS A 37 -8.62 -1.84 -0.20
C CYS A 37 -9.81 -2.60 -0.83
N ALA A 38 -10.05 -3.80 -0.30
CA ALA A 38 -11.09 -4.74 -0.69
C ALA A 38 -12.27 -4.73 0.30
N ASN A 39 -13.19 -3.79 0.14
CA ASN A 39 -14.48 -3.81 0.80
C ASN A 39 -15.26 -5.07 0.43
N GLN A 40 -15.32 -5.98 1.40
CA GLN A 40 -16.00 -7.27 1.38
C GLN A 40 -17.49 -7.18 1.03
N SER A 41 -18.11 -6.00 1.14
CA SER A 41 -19.51 -5.77 0.79
C SER A 41 -19.71 -5.17 -0.60
N ALA A 42 -18.65 -4.73 -1.27
CA ALA A 42 -18.73 -4.21 -2.64
C ALA A 42 -18.57 -5.33 -3.68
N PRO A 43 -19.14 -5.17 -4.89
CA PRO A 43 -18.84 -6.07 -6.00
C PRO A 43 -17.34 -6.08 -6.33
N GLN A 44 -16.77 -7.28 -6.50
CA GLN A 44 -15.34 -7.47 -6.76
C GLN A 44 -15.09 -8.23 -8.08
N PRO A 45 -15.51 -7.70 -9.25
CA PRO A 45 -15.27 -8.37 -10.55
C PRO A 45 -13.79 -8.48 -10.90
N ILE A 46 -12.93 -7.69 -10.21
CA ILE A 46 -11.49 -7.67 -10.40
C ILE A 46 -10.82 -9.03 -10.15
N TRP A 47 -11.41 -9.89 -9.31
CA TRP A 47 -10.91 -11.25 -9.11
C TRP A 47 -10.84 -12.04 -10.42
N ASN A 48 -11.75 -11.80 -11.37
CA ASN A 48 -11.70 -12.48 -12.66
C ASN A 48 -10.42 -12.12 -13.44
N ALA A 49 -10.00 -10.85 -13.40
CA ALA A 49 -8.77 -10.41 -14.04
C ALA A 49 -7.51 -10.93 -13.29
N ILE A 50 -7.54 -10.97 -11.96
CA ILE A 50 -6.45 -11.53 -11.14
C ILE A 50 -6.30 -13.04 -11.41
N ILE A 51 -7.40 -13.80 -11.44
CA ILE A 51 -7.39 -15.22 -11.77
C ILE A 51 -6.89 -15.43 -13.21
N SER A 52 -7.34 -14.61 -14.17
CA SER A 52 -6.90 -14.72 -15.57
C SER A 52 -5.42 -14.38 -15.76
N PHE A 53 -4.83 -13.61 -14.84
CA PHE A 53 -3.39 -13.37 -14.81
C PHE A 53 -2.60 -14.60 -14.32
N ASP A 54 -3.27 -15.60 -13.73
CA ASP A 54 -2.68 -16.86 -13.25
C ASP A 54 -1.43 -16.67 -12.37
N PRO A 55 -1.55 -15.94 -11.23
CA PRO A 55 -0.44 -15.72 -10.33
C PRO A 55 -0.11 -16.97 -9.51
N GLN A 56 1.18 -17.28 -9.34
CA GLN A 56 1.61 -18.27 -8.35
C GLN A 56 1.44 -17.75 -6.91
N VAL A 57 1.50 -16.43 -6.72
CA VAL A 57 1.41 -15.78 -5.41
C VAL A 57 0.50 -14.55 -5.50
N PHE A 58 -0.42 -14.41 -4.55
CA PHE A 58 -1.18 -13.18 -4.33
C PHE A 58 -0.81 -12.57 -2.97
N ILE A 59 -0.48 -11.28 -2.97
CA ILE A 59 -0.04 -10.55 -1.78
C ILE A 59 -1.07 -9.50 -1.38
N TRP A 60 -1.68 -9.69 -0.22
CA TRP A 60 -2.49 -8.68 0.45
C TRP A 60 -1.59 -7.60 1.08
N LEU A 61 -1.88 -6.34 0.76
CA LEU A 61 -1.19 -5.17 1.33
C LEU A 61 -2.07 -4.41 2.32
N GLY A 62 -3.13 -5.05 2.83
CA GLY A 62 -4.02 -4.49 3.83
C GLY A 62 -5.31 -3.91 3.26
N ASP A 63 -6.14 -3.38 4.16
CA ASP A 63 -7.58 -3.20 3.93
C ASP A 63 -8.21 -4.42 3.23
N ASN A 64 -7.85 -5.60 3.72
CA ASN A 64 -8.35 -6.89 3.22
C ASN A 64 -9.85 -7.00 3.51
N ILE A 65 -10.28 -6.37 4.61
CA ILE A 65 -11.64 -5.96 4.90
C ILE A 65 -11.68 -4.49 5.33
N TYR A 66 -12.87 -3.89 5.19
CA TYR A 66 -13.18 -2.65 5.90
C TYR A 66 -13.78 -3.06 7.24
N GLY A 67 -12.99 -3.01 8.32
CA GLY A 67 -13.34 -3.54 9.64
C GLY A 67 -13.96 -2.55 10.61
N ASP A 68 -13.75 -1.25 10.44
CA ASP A 68 -14.35 -0.20 11.28
C ASP A 68 -15.72 0.31 10.74
N ILE A 69 -16.44 1.10 11.53
CA ILE A 69 -17.74 1.66 11.14
C ILE A 69 -17.56 3.12 10.71
N ARG A 70 -17.74 3.38 9.41
CA ARG A 70 -17.77 4.74 8.86
C ARG A 70 -19.16 5.37 9.04
N ARG A 71 -19.26 6.39 9.92
CA ARG A 71 -20.51 7.16 10.12
C ARG A 71 -20.91 7.93 8.84
N PRO A 72 -22.08 8.59 8.72
CA PRO A 72 -22.40 9.49 7.60
C PRO A 72 -21.85 10.92 7.81
N PHE A 73 -21.63 11.65 6.71
CA PHE A 73 -21.16 13.03 6.78
C PHE A 73 -22.26 13.91 7.36
N LYS A 74 -22.01 14.51 8.52
CA LYS A 74 -22.93 15.42 9.21
C LYS A 74 -22.20 16.73 9.49
N LEU A 75 -22.64 17.81 8.86
CA LEU A 75 -22.13 19.17 9.09
C LEU A 75 -23.00 19.93 10.11
N PHE A 76 -24.30 19.62 10.16
CA PHE A 76 -25.28 20.23 11.05
C PHE A 76 -25.89 19.18 11.99
N GLY A 77 -26.49 19.66 13.09
CA GLY A 77 -27.11 18.81 14.11
C GLY A 77 -26.24 18.58 15.35
N LYS A 78 -26.70 17.66 16.22
CA LYS A 78 -26.05 17.31 17.50
C LYS A 78 -24.74 16.56 17.31
N GLU A 79 -24.67 15.67 16.31
CA GLU A 79 -23.45 14.96 15.93
C GLU A 79 -22.91 15.51 14.62
N ARG A 80 -21.73 16.12 14.68
CA ARG A 80 -21.01 16.68 13.53
C ARG A 80 -19.74 15.87 13.33
N THR A 81 -19.64 15.23 12.17
CA THR A 81 -18.52 14.33 11.85
C THR A 81 -17.46 14.99 10.97
N ILE A 82 -17.73 16.19 10.45
CA ILE A 82 -16.85 16.98 9.59
C ILE A 82 -16.99 18.48 9.87
N GLY A 83 -15.96 19.25 9.51
CA GLY A 83 -15.93 20.71 9.62
C GLY A 83 -15.24 21.22 10.89
N PRO A 84 -15.10 22.55 11.04
CA PRO A 84 -14.39 23.16 12.17
C PRO A 84 -15.06 22.90 13.52
N TRP A 85 -16.35 22.54 13.52
CA TRP A 85 -17.16 22.25 14.71
C TRP A 85 -17.42 20.76 14.93
N LYS A 86 -16.60 19.88 14.38
CA LYS A 86 -16.69 18.42 14.55
C LYS A 86 -16.63 18.06 16.03
N ASN A 87 -17.60 17.26 16.49
CA ASN A 87 -17.69 16.79 17.88
C ASN A 87 -17.90 15.28 18.01
N ALA A 88 -18.06 14.57 16.88
CA ALA A 88 -18.15 13.11 16.85
C ALA A 88 -17.06 12.53 15.93
N PRO A 89 -16.47 11.38 16.29
CA PRO A 89 -15.50 10.71 15.43
C PRO A 89 -16.18 10.26 14.12
N ARG A 90 -15.39 10.24 13.04
CA ARG A 90 -15.85 9.83 11.71
C ARG A 90 -15.96 8.31 11.59
N PHE A 91 -15.02 7.63 12.24
CA PHE A 91 -14.86 6.19 12.28
C PHE A 91 -14.88 5.72 13.74
N VAL A 92 -15.44 4.54 13.98
CA VAL A 92 -15.45 3.90 15.30
C VAL A 92 -15.12 2.41 15.12
N PRO A 93 -14.44 1.79 16.09
CA PRO A 93 -14.11 0.37 15.99
C PRO A 93 -15.38 -0.48 16.05
N SER A 94 -15.34 -1.61 15.34
CA SER A 94 -16.39 -2.64 15.40
C SER A 94 -16.12 -3.64 16.52
N THR A 95 -17.12 -4.46 16.85
CA THR A 95 -16.93 -5.58 17.79
C THR A 95 -16.13 -6.72 17.13
N GLU A 96 -15.58 -7.62 17.95
CA GLU A 96 -14.91 -8.83 17.47
C GLU A 96 -15.81 -9.68 16.56
N GLN A 97 -17.10 -9.82 16.92
CA GLN A 97 -18.06 -10.58 16.12
C GLN A 97 -18.30 -9.95 14.75
N GLU A 98 -18.38 -8.62 14.69
CA GLU A 98 -18.56 -7.90 13.43
C GLU A 98 -17.30 -7.97 12.56
N MET A 99 -16.11 -7.81 13.15
CA MET A 99 -14.83 -8.04 12.46
C MET A 99 -14.75 -9.45 11.88
N LYS A 100 -15.08 -10.48 12.67
CA LYS A 100 -15.09 -11.87 12.23
C LYS A 100 -16.05 -12.09 11.07
N SER A 101 -17.28 -11.59 11.17
CA SER A 101 -18.28 -11.71 10.09
C SER A 101 -17.82 -11.03 8.79
N ARG A 102 -17.10 -9.92 8.90
CA ARG A 102 -16.52 -9.22 7.74
C ARG A 102 -15.40 -10.03 7.08
N TYR A 103 -14.53 -10.66 7.86
CA TYR A 103 -13.53 -11.59 7.33
C TYR A 103 -14.16 -12.83 6.69
N GLU A 104 -15.17 -13.43 7.32
CA GLU A 104 -15.92 -14.56 6.75
C GLU A 104 -16.55 -14.19 5.41
N LYS A 105 -17.12 -12.98 5.29
CA LYS A 105 -17.67 -12.46 4.04
C LYS A 105 -16.61 -12.24 2.95
N ALA A 106 -15.44 -11.74 3.32
CA ALA A 106 -14.32 -11.59 2.37
C ALA A 106 -13.82 -12.95 1.90
N LYS A 107 -13.63 -13.89 2.83
CA LYS A 107 -13.12 -15.23 2.57
C LYS A 107 -14.06 -16.09 1.73
N SER A 108 -15.37 -15.90 1.89
CA SER A 108 -16.42 -16.55 1.09
C SER A 108 -16.74 -15.84 -0.23
N ASN A 109 -16.02 -14.77 -0.59
CA ASN A 109 -16.20 -14.13 -1.89
C ASN A 109 -15.82 -15.13 -3.01
N PRO A 110 -16.73 -15.48 -3.95
CA PRO A 110 -16.46 -16.53 -4.93
C PRO A 110 -15.23 -16.29 -5.80
N GLY A 111 -14.89 -15.02 -6.09
CA GLY A 111 -13.69 -14.70 -6.84
C GLY A 111 -12.42 -14.92 -6.04
N TYR A 112 -12.42 -14.50 -4.78
CA TYR A 112 -11.28 -14.72 -3.88
C TYR A 112 -11.10 -16.21 -3.54
N SER A 113 -12.18 -16.93 -3.22
CA SER A 113 -12.11 -18.37 -2.92
C SER A 113 -11.54 -19.17 -4.09
N ARG A 114 -11.95 -18.86 -5.33
CA ARG A 114 -11.38 -19.49 -6.54
C ARG A 114 -9.90 -19.18 -6.75
N LEU A 115 -9.45 -17.97 -6.43
CA LEU A 115 -8.04 -17.61 -6.49
C LEU A 115 -7.21 -18.48 -5.54
N GLN A 116 -7.70 -18.68 -4.30
CA GLN A 116 -7.01 -19.48 -3.28
C GLN A 116 -6.81 -20.95 -3.66
N GLU A 117 -7.59 -21.50 -4.60
CA GLU A 117 -7.46 -22.90 -5.03
C GLU A 117 -6.11 -23.20 -5.71
N ASN A 118 -5.53 -22.22 -6.42
CA ASN A 118 -4.33 -22.42 -7.25
C ASN A 118 -3.20 -21.41 -6.96
N THR A 119 -3.45 -20.44 -6.09
CA THR A 119 -2.52 -19.35 -5.79
C THR A 119 -2.18 -19.33 -4.30
N LYS A 120 -0.89 -19.26 -3.96
CA LYS A 120 -0.46 -19.02 -2.59
C LYS A 120 -0.87 -17.61 -2.17
N VAL A 121 -1.68 -17.47 -1.12
CA VAL A 121 -2.03 -16.17 -0.56
C VAL A 121 -1.19 -15.88 0.67
N ILE A 122 -0.53 -14.72 0.67
CA ILE A 122 0.21 -14.17 1.82
C ILE A 122 -0.22 -12.71 2.02
N GLY A 123 0.08 -12.12 3.18
CA GLY A 123 -0.39 -10.76 3.41
C GLY A 123 -0.04 -10.13 4.75
N THR A 124 -0.27 -8.82 4.77
CA THR A 124 -0.31 -7.98 5.97
C THR A 124 -1.68 -7.27 6.06
N TRP A 125 -1.88 -6.46 7.09
CA TRP A 125 -3.07 -5.62 7.28
C TRP A 125 -2.81 -4.15 6.96
N ASP A 126 -3.89 -3.37 6.94
CA ASP A 126 -3.82 -1.91 7.11
C ASP A 126 -4.80 -1.44 8.20
N ASP A 127 -5.08 -0.14 8.32
CA ASP A 127 -5.86 0.42 9.42
C ASP A 127 -7.29 -0.13 9.54
N HIS A 128 -7.97 -0.42 8.43
CA HIS A 128 -9.33 -0.94 8.51
C HIS A 128 -9.40 -2.40 8.98
N ASP A 129 -8.41 -3.24 8.64
CA ASP A 129 -8.25 -4.59 9.22
C ASP A 129 -7.78 -4.51 10.68
N TYR A 130 -6.89 -3.55 10.96
CA TYR A 130 -6.36 -3.28 12.29
C TYR A 130 -7.47 -2.82 13.24
N GLY A 131 -8.53 -2.19 12.72
CA GLY A 131 -9.82 -2.03 13.37
C GLY A 131 -10.29 -0.59 13.58
N LEU A 132 -9.50 0.39 13.17
CA LEU A 132 -9.85 1.81 13.26
C LEU A 132 -8.98 2.64 12.32
N ASN A 133 -9.63 3.44 11.46
CA ASN A 133 -8.95 4.34 10.52
C ASN A 133 -7.83 5.16 11.19
N ASP A 134 -6.66 5.19 10.57
CA ASP A 134 -5.43 5.85 11.00
C ASP A 134 -4.89 5.44 12.38
N ALA A 135 -5.35 4.33 12.97
CA ALA A 135 -4.91 3.93 14.30
C ALA A 135 -3.52 3.25 14.29
N GLY A 136 -2.78 3.44 15.38
CA GLY A 136 -1.46 2.86 15.60
C GLY A 136 -1.39 2.07 16.90
N LYS A 137 -0.25 2.14 17.59
CA LYS A 137 0.01 1.34 18.79
C LYS A 137 -0.97 1.59 19.95
N GLU A 138 -1.64 2.74 19.96
CA GLU A 138 -2.64 3.15 20.96
C GLU A 138 -3.95 2.36 20.86
N PHE A 139 -4.22 1.68 19.75
CA PHE A 139 -5.46 0.93 19.57
C PHE A 139 -5.49 -0.34 20.43
N SER A 140 -6.50 -0.46 21.29
CA SER A 140 -6.62 -1.59 22.23
C SER A 140 -7.08 -2.89 21.57
N GLY A 141 -7.77 -2.83 20.43
CA GLY A 141 -8.30 -4.02 19.73
C GLY A 141 -7.27 -4.82 18.92
N LYS A 142 -6.01 -4.36 18.85
CA LYS A 142 -4.98 -4.91 17.94
C LYS A 142 -4.67 -6.39 18.15
N ILE A 143 -4.69 -6.88 19.40
CA ILE A 143 -4.39 -8.29 19.72
C ILE A 143 -5.50 -9.22 19.20
N THR A 144 -6.76 -8.79 19.32
CA THR A 144 -7.90 -9.54 18.78
C THR A 144 -7.88 -9.51 17.26
N ASN A 145 -7.68 -8.33 16.66
CA ASN A 145 -7.69 -8.19 15.21
C ASN A 145 -6.49 -8.90 14.55
N GLN A 146 -5.36 -9.03 15.24
CA GLN A 146 -4.21 -9.81 14.77
C GLN A 146 -4.60 -11.27 14.58
N ARG A 147 -5.27 -11.85 15.58
CA ARG A 147 -5.75 -13.23 15.51
C ARG A 147 -6.72 -13.41 14.34
N LEU A 148 -7.69 -12.51 14.20
CA LEU A 148 -8.67 -12.57 13.10
C LEU A 148 -8.02 -12.45 11.72
N LEU A 149 -7.03 -11.57 11.53
CA LEU A 149 -6.28 -11.49 10.27
C LEU A 149 -5.54 -12.80 9.98
N LEU A 150 -4.84 -13.34 10.97
CA LEU A 150 -4.05 -14.56 10.79
C LEU A 150 -4.96 -15.76 10.47
N ASP A 151 -6.16 -15.83 11.05
CA ASP A 151 -7.18 -16.82 10.70
C ASP A 151 -7.73 -16.60 9.28
N PHE A 152 -7.92 -15.34 8.85
CA PHE A 152 -8.28 -15.01 7.49
C PHE A 152 -7.22 -15.44 6.46
N LEU A 153 -5.93 -15.33 6.81
CA LEU A 153 -4.81 -15.76 5.96
C LEU A 153 -4.49 -17.26 6.03
N ASP A 154 -5.27 -18.06 6.77
CA ASP A 154 -4.98 -19.48 7.01
C ASP A 154 -3.58 -19.71 7.63
N GLU A 155 -3.12 -18.77 8.45
CA GLU A 155 -1.80 -18.87 9.08
C GLU A 155 -1.76 -20.08 10.02
N PRO A 156 -0.73 -20.95 9.95
CA PRO A 156 -0.62 -22.11 10.81
C PRO A 156 -0.67 -21.78 12.31
N GLU A 157 -1.30 -22.64 13.11
CA GLU A 157 -1.43 -22.47 14.57
C GLU A 157 -0.08 -22.37 15.29
N ASN A 158 0.95 -23.03 14.77
CA ASN A 158 2.30 -23.00 15.34
C ASN A 158 3.17 -21.84 14.82
N SER A 159 2.63 -20.97 13.96
CA SER A 159 3.38 -19.86 13.37
C SER A 159 3.92 -18.90 14.43
N PRO A 160 5.18 -18.41 14.30
CA PRO A 160 5.71 -17.33 15.12
C PRO A 160 4.84 -16.06 15.09
N ARG A 161 4.13 -15.80 13.98
CA ARG A 161 3.23 -14.64 13.82
C ARG A 161 2.11 -14.62 14.85
N ARG A 162 1.70 -15.79 15.37
CA ARG A 162 0.67 -15.90 16.42
C ARG A 162 1.20 -15.58 17.82
N LYS A 163 2.51 -15.43 17.99
CA LYS A 163 3.19 -15.19 19.28
C LYS A 163 3.95 -13.86 19.35
N GLN A 164 4.24 -13.26 18.21
CA GLN A 164 4.93 -11.97 18.13
C GLN A 164 3.92 -10.80 18.15
N ASP A 165 4.43 -9.61 18.43
CA ASP A 165 3.69 -8.35 18.38
C ASP A 165 3.67 -7.80 16.94
N GLY A 166 2.54 -7.95 16.24
CA GLY A 166 2.36 -7.54 14.85
C GLY A 166 2.40 -8.69 13.85
N VAL A 167 1.95 -8.44 12.63
CA VAL A 167 1.70 -9.48 11.59
C VAL A 167 2.81 -9.60 10.55
N TYR A 168 3.94 -8.94 10.74
CA TYR A 168 5.05 -8.97 9.78
C TYR A 168 5.62 -10.39 9.59
N ALA A 169 6.09 -10.68 8.37
CA ALA A 169 6.56 -12.01 7.99
C ALA A 169 7.48 -11.95 6.76
N SER A 170 8.24 -13.01 6.53
CA SER A 170 9.02 -13.18 5.30
C SER A 170 8.79 -14.56 4.67
N TYR A 171 8.94 -14.62 3.35
CA TYR A 171 8.79 -15.83 2.54
C TYR A 171 9.90 -15.87 1.51
N THR A 172 10.57 -17.02 1.36
CA THR A 172 11.52 -17.26 0.27
C THR A 172 10.92 -18.26 -0.69
N LEU A 173 10.71 -17.85 -1.93
CA LEU A 173 9.97 -18.58 -2.95
C LEU A 173 10.86 -18.88 -4.17
N GLY A 174 10.63 -20.03 -4.79
CA GLY A 174 11.37 -20.46 -5.98
C GLY A 174 12.70 -21.17 -5.68
N PRO A 175 13.28 -21.82 -6.71
CA PRO A 175 14.49 -22.61 -6.59
C PRO A 175 15.73 -21.74 -6.40
N MET A 176 16.79 -22.33 -5.84
CA MET A 176 18.09 -21.67 -5.66
C MET A 176 18.58 -20.96 -6.93
N GLY A 177 19.11 -19.75 -6.78
CA GLY A 177 19.57 -18.91 -7.91
C GLY A 177 18.45 -18.12 -8.63
N ARG A 178 17.18 -18.52 -8.47
CA ARG A 178 16.00 -17.78 -8.98
C ARG A 178 15.00 -17.51 -7.85
N GLN A 179 15.52 -17.29 -6.65
CA GLN A 179 14.70 -17.09 -5.44
C GLN A 179 14.18 -15.65 -5.35
N ILE A 180 12.95 -15.51 -4.90
CA ILE A 180 12.31 -14.25 -4.56
C ILE A 180 12.09 -14.24 -3.05
N LYS A 181 12.64 -13.27 -2.35
CA LYS A 181 12.30 -12.99 -0.95
C LYS A 181 11.17 -11.98 -0.91
N VAL A 182 10.07 -12.31 -0.25
CA VAL A 182 8.99 -11.37 0.06
C VAL A 182 9.07 -11.04 1.54
N ILE A 183 9.21 -9.76 1.89
CA ILE A 183 9.22 -9.25 3.26
C ILE A 183 7.96 -8.40 3.43
N LEU A 184 7.05 -8.82 4.29
CA LEU A 184 5.83 -8.09 4.59
C LEU A 184 6.00 -7.32 5.90
N LEU A 185 5.89 -6.00 5.82
CA LEU A 185 5.93 -5.11 6.96
C LEU A 185 4.54 -4.97 7.59
N ASP A 186 4.55 -4.58 8.85
CA ASP A 186 3.39 -4.17 9.64
C ASP A 186 3.64 -2.73 10.04
N THR A 187 2.87 -1.80 9.48
CA THR A 187 3.04 -0.37 9.73
C THR A 187 1.98 0.18 10.69
N ARG A 188 1.35 -0.69 11.50
CA ARG A 188 0.27 -0.33 12.44
C ARG A 188 0.60 -0.68 13.88
N TYR A 189 1.00 -1.92 14.17
CA TYR A 189 1.05 -2.46 15.55
C TYR A 189 1.90 -1.64 16.52
N HIS A 190 3.07 -1.19 16.04
CA HIS A 190 4.06 -0.42 16.81
C HIS A 190 4.07 1.06 16.45
N ARG A 191 3.27 1.48 15.46
CA ARG A 191 3.34 2.83 14.90
C ARG A 191 2.91 3.87 15.93
N ASP A 192 3.73 4.91 16.08
CA ASP A 192 3.41 6.08 16.87
C ASP A 192 2.32 6.95 16.21
N PRO A 193 1.63 7.83 16.97
CA PRO A 193 0.60 8.69 16.43
C PRO A 193 1.08 9.50 15.21
N LEU A 194 0.18 9.72 14.25
CA LEU A 194 0.46 10.56 13.10
C LEU A 194 0.86 11.97 13.54
N ARG A 195 1.79 12.60 12.81
CA ARG A 195 2.38 13.92 13.13
C ARG A 195 3.33 13.91 14.35
N SER A 196 3.73 12.73 14.83
CA SER A 196 4.88 12.59 15.72
C SER A 196 6.17 12.38 14.93
N ASP A 197 7.31 12.44 15.60
CA ASP A 197 8.61 12.00 15.09
C ASP A 197 8.99 10.59 15.59
N GLY A 198 7.97 9.80 15.93
CA GLY A 198 8.10 8.46 16.49
C GLY A 198 8.39 7.36 15.46
N THR A 199 8.16 6.11 15.85
CA THR A 199 8.47 4.92 15.04
C THR A 199 7.28 4.44 14.21
N ILE A 200 7.54 3.75 13.10
CA ILE A 200 6.55 2.97 12.37
C ILE A 200 6.62 1.50 12.82
N LEU A 201 7.80 0.89 12.73
CA LEU A 201 7.97 -0.56 12.91
C LEU A 201 8.19 -0.96 14.38
N GLY A 202 8.67 -0.04 15.22
CA GLY A 202 9.10 -0.39 16.58
C GLY A 202 10.39 -1.22 16.60
N ARG A 203 10.96 -1.36 17.80
CA ARG A 203 12.29 -1.95 17.97
C ARG A 203 12.37 -3.40 17.47
N SER A 204 11.43 -4.24 17.89
CA SER A 204 11.44 -5.68 17.59
C SER A 204 11.39 -5.98 16.09
N GLN A 205 10.52 -5.27 15.37
CA GLN A 205 10.40 -5.44 13.93
C GLN A 205 11.58 -4.83 13.17
N TRP A 206 12.16 -3.72 13.65
CA TRP A 206 13.39 -3.18 13.07
C TRP A 206 14.56 -4.17 13.17
N GLU A 207 14.76 -4.77 14.35
CA GLU A 207 15.78 -5.80 14.58
C GLU A 207 15.53 -7.05 13.73
N TRP A 208 14.25 -7.43 13.56
CA TRP A 208 13.86 -8.52 12.66
C TRP A 208 14.17 -8.18 11.20
N LEU A 209 13.77 -7.00 10.72
CA LEU A 209 13.99 -6.57 9.33
C LEU A 209 15.48 -6.50 8.97
N GLU A 210 16.31 -6.03 9.90
CA GLU A 210 17.76 -6.04 9.74
C GLU A 210 18.31 -7.45 9.54
N LYS A 211 17.81 -8.44 10.30
CA LYS A 211 18.20 -9.85 10.10
C LYS A 211 17.73 -10.37 8.74
N GLU A 212 16.49 -10.06 8.33
CA GLU A 212 15.94 -10.52 7.05
C GLU A 212 16.72 -10.00 5.84
N LEU A 213 17.22 -8.75 5.90
CA LEU A 213 18.00 -8.14 4.83
C LEU A 213 19.45 -8.65 4.79
N ASN A 214 20.01 -9.02 5.95
CA ASN A 214 21.36 -9.59 6.07
C ASN A 214 21.43 -11.12 5.90
N ASP A 215 20.29 -11.79 5.74
CA ASP A 215 20.20 -13.22 5.44
C ASP A 215 20.71 -13.55 4.02
N SER A 216 20.78 -14.83 3.68
CA SER A 216 21.19 -15.39 2.38
C SER A 216 20.64 -14.58 1.19
N PRO A 217 21.50 -14.20 0.22
CA PRO A 217 21.08 -13.43 -0.95
C PRO A 217 20.00 -14.16 -1.76
N THR A 218 19.02 -13.40 -2.24
CA THR A 218 18.01 -13.85 -3.21
C THR A 218 18.13 -13.02 -4.48
N ALA A 219 17.65 -13.53 -5.61
CA ALA A 219 17.70 -12.80 -6.87
C ALA A 219 16.83 -11.54 -6.80
N VAL A 220 15.63 -11.64 -6.24
CA VAL A 220 14.71 -10.50 -6.06
C VAL A 220 14.32 -10.41 -4.59
N THR A 221 14.15 -9.19 -4.08
CA THR A 221 13.61 -8.92 -2.75
C THR A 221 12.45 -7.92 -2.86
N ILE A 222 11.23 -8.36 -2.56
CA ILE A 222 10.03 -7.52 -2.57
C ILE A 222 9.69 -7.15 -1.13
N ILE A 223 9.66 -5.87 -0.81
CA ILE A 223 9.20 -5.40 0.49
C ILE A 223 7.78 -4.86 0.35
N GLY A 224 6.81 -5.56 0.93
CA GLY A 224 5.41 -5.13 1.02
C GLY A 224 5.18 -4.24 2.23
N SER A 225 4.58 -3.06 2.02
CA SER A 225 4.17 -2.11 3.06
C SER A 225 2.70 -1.77 2.87
N SER A 226 1.91 -1.62 3.94
CA SER A 226 0.49 -1.28 3.75
C SER A 226 0.32 0.15 3.24
N ILE A 227 1.14 1.07 3.73
CA ILE A 227 1.22 2.47 3.29
C ILE A 227 2.39 2.69 2.31
N GLN A 228 2.30 3.72 1.46
CA GLN A 228 3.35 4.05 0.49
C GLN A 228 4.69 4.39 1.17
N VAL A 229 5.79 3.87 0.61
CA VAL A 229 7.15 4.03 1.15
C VAL A 229 7.84 5.26 0.55
N ILE A 230 7.86 5.38 -0.78
CA ILE A 230 8.62 6.43 -1.47
C ILE A 230 7.81 7.73 -1.54
N SER A 231 6.52 7.64 -1.84
CA SER A 231 5.64 8.79 -2.03
C SER A 231 5.66 9.74 -0.83
N ASN A 232 5.67 11.04 -1.12
CA ASN A 232 5.50 12.11 -0.13
C ASN A 232 4.35 13.05 -0.54
N LEU A 233 3.31 12.49 -1.16
CA LEU A 233 2.18 13.22 -1.74
C LEU A 233 1.56 14.24 -0.77
N SER A 234 1.46 13.87 0.52
CA SER A 234 1.01 14.73 1.62
C SER A 234 1.72 16.09 1.72
N ALA A 235 2.96 16.21 1.24
CA ALA A 235 3.69 17.46 1.20
C ALA A 235 3.09 18.50 0.24
N THR A 236 2.34 18.05 -0.78
CA THR A 236 1.75 18.89 -1.84
C THR A 236 0.22 18.98 -1.79
N THR A 237 -0.44 18.03 -1.14
CA THR A 237 -1.90 18.06 -0.94
C THR A 237 -2.30 18.83 0.32
N GLY A 238 -1.37 19.03 1.26
CA GLY A 238 -1.59 19.87 2.43
C GLY A 238 -1.79 21.35 2.05
N PRO A 239 -2.67 22.10 2.74
CA PRO A 239 -3.48 21.71 3.89
C PRO A 239 -4.85 21.09 3.54
N LEU A 240 -5.13 20.79 2.26
CA LEU A 240 -6.45 20.30 1.84
C LEU A 240 -6.76 18.91 2.39
N PHE A 241 -5.81 17.99 2.26
CA PHE A 241 -5.90 16.63 2.82
C PHE A 241 -4.51 16.02 2.98
N TYR A 242 -4.44 14.98 3.81
CA TYR A 242 -3.24 14.21 4.10
C TYR A 242 -3.54 12.73 3.92
N MET A 243 -2.51 11.98 3.56
CA MET A 243 -2.53 10.54 3.35
C MET A 243 -1.41 9.91 4.17
N GLU A 244 -1.65 8.73 4.73
CA GLU A 244 -0.60 7.99 5.40
C GLU A 244 0.46 7.51 4.41
N SER A 245 1.70 7.52 4.88
CA SER A 245 2.88 7.10 4.13
C SER A 245 4.09 7.20 5.05
N TRP A 246 5.16 6.50 4.67
CA TRP A 246 6.47 6.67 5.30
C TRP A 246 6.99 8.11 5.18
N GLY A 247 6.55 8.87 4.18
CA GLY A 247 6.85 10.31 4.06
C GLY A 247 6.38 11.16 5.24
N ARG A 248 5.46 10.64 6.07
CA ARG A 248 5.00 11.27 7.32
C ARG A 248 5.95 11.01 8.51
N PHE A 249 6.85 10.05 8.39
CA PHE A 249 7.86 9.67 9.38
C PHE A 249 9.26 9.68 8.73
N PRO A 250 9.79 10.86 8.37
CA PRO A 250 11.00 10.97 7.54
C PRO A 250 12.21 10.25 8.16
N LYS A 251 12.39 10.29 9.49
CA LYS A 251 13.48 9.59 10.18
C LYS A 251 13.41 8.06 9.99
N GLU A 252 12.22 7.48 10.09
CA GLU A 252 12.01 6.03 9.90
C GLU A 252 12.19 5.63 8.44
N ARG A 253 11.77 6.48 7.50
CA ARG A 253 11.98 6.25 6.07
C ARG A 253 13.47 6.31 5.69
N ASP A 254 14.20 7.31 6.21
CA ASP A 254 15.63 7.43 5.98
C ASP A 254 16.38 6.23 6.60
N ARG A 255 15.93 5.76 7.78
CA ARG A 255 16.44 4.53 8.40
C ARG A 255 16.20 3.30 7.53
N LEU A 256 15.03 3.16 6.91
CA LEU A 256 14.73 2.04 6.00
C LEU A 256 15.66 2.04 4.80
N PHE A 257 15.81 3.18 4.13
CA PHE A 257 16.69 3.33 2.98
C PHE A 257 18.15 3.06 3.33
N LYS A 258 18.61 3.58 4.49
CA LYS A 258 19.96 3.32 4.99
C LYS A 258 20.17 1.84 5.28
N LEU A 259 19.22 1.17 5.93
CA LEU A 259 19.33 -0.25 6.22
C LEU A 259 19.45 -1.09 4.94
N ILE A 260 18.65 -0.78 3.91
CA ILE A 260 18.74 -1.45 2.61
C ILE A 260 20.12 -1.23 1.99
N ALA A 261 20.60 0.02 1.96
CA ALA A 261 21.92 0.35 1.42
C ALA A 261 23.07 -0.35 2.17
N ASP A 262 23.03 -0.33 3.51
CA ASP A 262 24.07 -0.91 4.36
C ASP A 262 24.09 -2.45 4.29
N SER A 263 22.93 -3.09 4.14
CA SER A 263 22.82 -4.55 3.97
C SER A 263 23.39 -5.05 2.63
N LYS A 264 23.59 -4.15 1.66
CA LYS A 264 23.98 -4.46 0.27
C LYS A 264 23.07 -5.49 -0.39
N ARG A 265 21.79 -5.54 0.04
CA ARG A 265 20.76 -6.38 -0.57
C ARG A 265 20.42 -5.82 -1.95
N ASP A 266 20.72 -6.59 -2.99
CA ASP A 266 20.31 -6.28 -4.36
C ASP A 266 18.86 -6.74 -4.62
N GLY A 267 18.30 -6.24 -5.73
CA GLY A 267 16.99 -6.64 -6.24
C GLY A 267 15.82 -6.14 -5.41
N VAL A 268 16.01 -5.10 -4.57
CA VAL A 268 14.97 -4.58 -3.67
C VAL A 268 14.02 -3.62 -4.40
N PHE A 269 12.73 -3.89 -4.30
CA PHE A 269 11.69 -2.90 -4.61
C PHE A 269 10.48 -3.06 -3.69
N PHE A 270 9.64 -2.04 -3.62
CA PHE A 270 8.46 -2.00 -2.77
C PHE A 270 7.17 -2.23 -3.54
N ILE A 271 6.19 -2.81 -2.85
CA ILE A 271 4.78 -2.81 -3.22
C ILE A 271 3.96 -2.20 -2.08
N SER A 272 2.94 -1.40 -2.40
CA SER A 272 2.16 -0.66 -1.38
C SER A 272 0.65 -0.51 -1.65
N GLY A 273 -0.09 -0.09 -0.62
CA GLY A 273 -1.56 0.03 -0.58
C GLY A 273 -2.09 1.40 -0.07
N ASP A 274 -3.13 1.40 0.77
CA ASP A 274 -3.77 2.53 1.51
C ASP A 274 -4.52 3.59 0.66
N VAL A 275 -3.90 4.07 -0.41
CA VAL A 275 -4.22 5.36 -1.03
C VAL A 275 -5.43 5.42 -1.99
N HIS A 276 -6.12 4.31 -2.24
CA HIS A 276 -7.25 4.18 -3.17
C HIS A 276 -6.96 4.57 -4.64
N PHE A 277 -5.69 4.56 -5.05
CA PHE A 277 -5.30 4.63 -6.47
C PHE A 277 -4.07 3.75 -6.74
N GLY A 278 -3.79 3.53 -8.01
CA GLY A 278 -2.54 2.91 -8.47
C GLY A 278 -1.54 3.94 -8.99
N GLU A 279 -0.27 3.79 -8.64
CA GLU A 279 0.85 4.56 -9.21
C GLU A 279 2.18 3.82 -9.08
N ILE A 280 3.21 4.31 -9.77
CA ILE A 280 4.59 3.85 -9.62
C ILE A 280 5.46 5.04 -9.27
N THR A 281 6.18 4.94 -8.17
CA THR A 281 7.17 5.94 -7.74
C THR A 281 8.57 5.32 -7.74
N ARG A 282 9.59 6.16 -7.88
CA ARG A 282 10.99 5.78 -8.02
C ARG A 282 11.88 6.76 -7.26
N TYR A 283 12.83 6.22 -6.51
CA TYR A 283 13.84 6.97 -5.76
C TYR A 283 15.26 6.45 -6.05
N ASP A 284 16.09 7.31 -6.62
CA ASP A 284 17.41 6.95 -7.15
C ASP A 284 18.55 7.26 -6.17
N CYS A 285 18.25 7.98 -5.09
CA CYS A 285 19.25 8.54 -4.19
C CYS A 285 19.33 7.83 -2.82
N ALA A 286 18.62 6.70 -2.64
CA ALA A 286 18.70 5.89 -1.42
C ALA A 286 19.82 4.85 -1.45
N THR A 287 20.05 4.22 -2.60
CA THR A 287 20.94 3.05 -2.73
C THR A 287 21.79 3.16 -3.99
N GLY A 288 22.60 2.14 -4.29
CA GLY A 288 23.38 2.07 -5.54
C GLY A 288 22.56 1.82 -6.81
N TYR A 289 21.24 1.69 -6.70
CA TYR A 289 20.30 1.44 -7.80
C TYR A 289 18.92 2.09 -7.52
N PRO A 290 18.05 2.25 -8.53
CA PRO A 290 16.72 2.83 -8.34
C PRO A 290 15.83 1.94 -7.47
N LEU A 291 15.28 2.49 -6.39
CA LEU A 291 14.20 1.85 -5.63
C LEU A 291 12.86 2.22 -6.27
N TYR A 292 12.07 1.22 -6.64
CA TYR A 292 10.69 1.40 -7.08
C TYR A 292 9.72 1.15 -5.92
N ASP A 293 8.59 1.84 -5.92
CA ASP A 293 7.44 1.58 -5.04
C ASP A 293 6.18 1.59 -5.91
N VAL A 294 5.60 0.40 -6.05
CA VAL A 294 4.47 0.13 -6.94
C VAL A 294 3.23 0.00 -6.08
N THR A 295 2.39 1.02 -6.13
CA THR A 295 1.19 1.09 -5.33
C THR A 295 0.00 0.54 -6.10
N SER A 296 -0.72 -0.40 -5.50
CA SER A 296 -1.97 -0.94 -6.02
C SER A 296 -3.03 -0.91 -4.93
N SER A 297 -3.63 0.25 -4.75
CA SER A 297 -4.65 0.46 -3.72
C SER A 297 -6.00 0.69 -4.37
N GLY A 298 -6.80 -0.36 -4.53
CA GLY A 298 -8.12 -0.16 -5.12
C GLY A 298 -8.82 -1.38 -5.65
N ILE A 299 -8.72 -2.53 -4.97
CA ILE A 299 -9.52 -3.71 -5.36
C ILE A 299 -11.01 -3.35 -5.43
N THR A 300 -11.50 -2.53 -4.50
CA THR A 300 -12.87 -1.97 -4.56
C THR A 300 -12.95 -0.47 -4.29
N GLN A 301 -12.27 0.03 -3.26
CA GLN A 301 -12.27 1.45 -2.91
C GLN A 301 -11.28 2.18 -3.80
N ALA A 302 -11.80 3.07 -4.65
CA ALA A 302 -10.99 3.79 -5.61
C ALA A 302 -11.35 5.29 -5.56
N VAL A 303 -10.36 6.16 -5.61
CA VAL A 303 -10.53 7.61 -5.40
C VAL A 303 -11.43 8.26 -6.45
N GLU A 304 -11.46 7.77 -7.70
CA GLU A 304 -12.39 8.28 -8.71
C GLU A 304 -13.84 7.89 -8.41
N LYS A 305 -14.08 6.74 -7.74
CA LYS A 305 -15.43 6.27 -7.40
C LYS A 305 -16.10 7.06 -6.28
N VAL A 306 -15.39 8.00 -5.64
CA VAL A 306 -15.98 8.88 -4.61
C VAL A 306 -16.88 9.96 -5.21
N VAL A 307 -16.73 10.24 -6.51
CA VAL A 307 -17.59 11.17 -7.26
C VAL A 307 -18.37 10.41 -8.35
N PRO A 308 -19.53 10.92 -8.78
CA PRO A 308 -20.27 10.31 -9.89
C PRO A 308 -19.45 10.23 -11.19
N PRO A 309 -19.73 9.25 -12.08
CA PRO A 309 -18.97 9.05 -13.33
C PRO A 309 -18.74 10.29 -14.20
N PRO A 310 -19.72 11.20 -14.39
CA PRO A 310 -19.50 12.43 -15.16
C PRO A 310 -18.45 13.37 -14.57
N LEU A 311 -18.07 13.20 -13.29
CA LEU A 311 -17.12 14.03 -12.57
C LEU A 311 -15.76 13.37 -12.35
N HIS A 312 -15.55 12.12 -12.81
CA HIS A 312 -14.24 11.45 -12.67
C HIS A 312 -13.09 12.27 -13.28
N PHE A 313 -13.35 13.00 -14.37
CA PHE A 313 -12.33 13.84 -15.01
C PHE A 313 -11.77 14.92 -14.06
N PHE A 314 -12.57 15.38 -13.10
CA PHE A 314 -12.15 16.37 -12.11
C PHE A 314 -11.07 15.79 -11.20
N VAL A 315 -11.26 14.55 -10.72
CA VAL A 315 -10.26 13.85 -9.89
C VAL A 315 -8.95 13.68 -10.66
N ARG A 316 -9.03 13.27 -11.93
CA ARG A 316 -7.85 13.13 -12.81
C ARG A 316 -7.14 14.46 -13.05
N PHE A 317 -7.90 15.54 -13.24
CA PHE A 317 -7.36 16.88 -13.38
C PHE A 317 -6.63 17.33 -12.13
N LEU A 318 -7.21 17.12 -10.94
CA LEU A 318 -6.55 17.42 -9.68
C LEU A 318 -5.26 16.60 -9.50
N ALA A 319 -5.30 15.30 -9.83
CA ALA A 319 -4.12 14.43 -9.76
C ALA A 319 -2.99 14.89 -10.71
N TRP A 320 -3.34 15.46 -11.86
CA TRP A 320 -2.36 16.05 -12.79
C TRP A 320 -1.76 17.37 -12.26
N LEU A 321 -2.53 18.15 -11.51
CA LEU A 321 -2.05 19.38 -10.90
C LEU A 321 -1.13 19.16 -9.69
N THR A 322 -1.27 18.02 -9.02
CA THR A 322 -0.48 17.68 -7.84
C THR A 322 0.94 17.27 -8.24
N PRO A 323 1.97 18.04 -7.85
CA PRO A 323 3.35 17.68 -8.14
C PRO A 323 3.73 16.38 -7.43
N ASN A 324 4.41 15.48 -8.15
CA ASN A 324 5.04 14.31 -7.56
C ASN A 324 6.38 14.11 -8.28
N THR A 325 7.47 14.40 -7.58
CA THR A 325 8.84 14.36 -8.12
C THR A 325 9.39 12.93 -8.18
N MET A 326 8.77 12.00 -7.45
CA MET A 326 9.13 10.59 -7.41
C MET A 326 8.38 9.76 -8.45
N ARG A 327 7.24 10.23 -8.96
CA ARG A 327 6.39 9.44 -9.87
C ARG A 327 7.10 9.12 -11.19
N VAL A 328 7.03 7.86 -11.58
CA VAL A 328 7.46 7.40 -12.89
C VAL A 328 6.43 7.89 -13.91
N MET A 329 6.88 8.78 -14.78
CA MET A 329 6.07 9.35 -15.86
C MET A 329 6.63 8.81 -17.17
N ASP A 330 5.81 8.04 -17.88
CA ASP A 330 6.16 7.44 -19.15
C ASP A 330 4.95 7.43 -20.12
N GLN A 331 5.16 6.86 -21.31
CA GLN A 331 4.12 6.72 -22.33
C GLN A 331 3.14 5.56 -22.05
N ASN A 332 3.47 4.65 -21.13
CA ASN A 332 2.61 3.53 -20.74
C ASN A 332 1.49 3.97 -19.79
N CYS A 333 1.57 5.17 -19.22
CA CYS A 333 0.53 5.75 -18.41
C CYS A 333 -0.75 6.01 -19.22
N ARG A 334 -1.86 5.42 -18.78
CA ARG A 334 -3.20 5.65 -19.36
C ARG A 334 -3.65 7.12 -19.25
N TYR A 335 -3.23 7.80 -18.19
CA TYR A 335 -3.56 9.21 -17.94
C TYR A 335 -2.30 10.05 -17.74
N ARG A 336 -2.40 11.35 -18.05
CA ARG A 336 -1.28 12.31 -17.94
C ARG A 336 -0.71 12.45 -16.54
N SER A 337 -1.45 12.11 -15.49
CA SER A 337 -0.97 12.14 -14.10
C SER A 337 -0.13 10.92 -13.73
N CYS A 338 -0.15 9.85 -14.55
CA CYS A 338 0.38 8.52 -14.21
C CYS A 338 -0.16 7.93 -12.90
N THR A 339 -1.31 8.42 -12.46
CA THR A 339 -2.12 7.83 -11.40
C THR A 339 -3.37 7.22 -12.01
N TYR A 340 -3.82 6.10 -11.43
CA TYR A 340 -5.03 5.43 -11.86
C TYR A 340 -6.00 5.30 -10.69
N GLY A 341 -7.01 6.16 -10.64
CA GLY A 341 -7.92 6.25 -9.49
C GLY A 341 -9.15 5.35 -9.56
N MET A 342 -9.16 4.36 -10.46
CA MET A 342 -10.23 3.35 -10.59
C MET A 342 -9.76 2.01 -10.03
N SER A 343 -10.66 1.02 -9.98
CA SER A 343 -10.31 -0.28 -9.41
C SER A 343 -9.16 -0.96 -10.15
N ASN A 344 -8.19 -1.46 -9.38
CA ASN A 344 -6.91 -1.92 -9.90
C ASN A 344 -6.27 -3.01 -9.02
N PHE A 345 -5.34 -3.75 -9.62
CA PHE A 345 -4.46 -4.70 -8.94
C PHE A 345 -3.03 -4.57 -9.49
N GLY A 346 -2.04 -4.91 -8.68
CA GLY A 346 -0.63 -4.93 -9.06
C GLY A 346 -0.24 -6.28 -9.62
N ALA A 347 0.66 -6.27 -10.61
CA ALA A 347 1.14 -7.46 -11.29
C ALA A 347 2.66 -7.36 -11.52
N VAL A 348 3.39 -8.38 -11.10
CA VAL A 348 4.82 -8.57 -11.37
C VAL A 348 4.96 -9.80 -12.24
N GLU A 349 5.56 -9.64 -13.41
CA GLU A 349 5.97 -10.73 -14.30
C GLU A 349 7.51 -10.77 -14.34
N ILE A 350 8.10 -11.94 -14.15
CA ILE A 350 9.55 -12.15 -14.20
C ILE A 350 9.84 -13.15 -15.32
N ASP A 351 10.61 -12.70 -16.29
CA ASP A 351 11.17 -13.54 -17.34
C ASP A 351 12.59 -13.95 -16.95
N TRP A 352 12.70 -15.15 -16.39
CA TRP A 352 13.97 -15.74 -15.94
C TRP A 352 14.86 -16.22 -17.08
N ASP A 353 14.33 -16.35 -18.30
CA ASP A 353 15.05 -16.89 -19.45
C ASP A 353 15.56 -15.76 -20.36
N ALA A 354 15.06 -14.53 -20.17
CA ALA A 354 15.65 -13.32 -20.75
C ALA A 354 17.08 -13.07 -20.26
N THR A 355 17.92 -12.49 -21.14
CA THR A 355 19.29 -12.08 -20.82
C THR A 355 19.50 -10.59 -21.13
N PRO A 356 19.54 -9.69 -20.14
CA PRO A 356 19.39 -9.95 -18.70
C PRO A 356 17.94 -10.33 -18.29
N VAL A 357 17.80 -11.00 -17.14
CA VAL A 357 16.49 -11.32 -16.53
C VAL A 357 15.65 -10.06 -16.46
N THR A 358 14.40 -10.12 -16.93
CA THR A 358 13.53 -8.96 -17.06
C THR A 358 12.38 -9.02 -16.07
N LEU A 359 12.10 -7.90 -15.41
CA LEU A 359 10.96 -7.71 -14.54
C LEU A 359 10.01 -6.70 -15.18
N LYS A 360 8.77 -7.11 -15.38
CA LYS A 360 7.69 -6.24 -15.85
C LYS A 360 6.72 -6.05 -14.69
N ILE A 361 6.67 -4.83 -14.17
CA ILE A 361 5.89 -4.50 -12.98
C ILE A 361 4.83 -3.47 -13.36
N GLN A 362 3.55 -3.80 -13.14
CA GLN A 362 2.43 -3.04 -13.66
C GLN A 362 1.34 -2.87 -12.60
N VAL A 363 0.55 -1.82 -12.80
CA VAL A 363 -0.81 -1.74 -12.25
C VAL A 363 -1.77 -2.05 -13.40
N ARG A 364 -2.77 -2.89 -13.15
CA ARG A 364 -3.76 -3.34 -14.13
C ARG A 364 -5.17 -3.01 -13.66
N ASP A 365 -6.07 -2.76 -14.62
CA ASP A 365 -7.47 -2.49 -14.33
C ASP A 365 -8.31 -3.76 -14.12
N ILE A 366 -9.62 -3.58 -13.92
CA ILE A 366 -10.59 -4.68 -13.72
C ILE A 366 -10.70 -5.66 -14.90
N ASN A 367 -10.18 -5.31 -16.07
CA ASN A 367 -10.15 -6.16 -17.26
C ASN A 367 -8.77 -6.79 -17.49
N GLY A 368 -7.82 -6.60 -16.56
CA GLY A 368 -6.45 -7.09 -16.66
C GLY A 368 -5.55 -6.28 -17.59
N SER A 369 -6.04 -5.14 -18.11
CA SER A 369 -5.26 -4.27 -19.01
C SER A 369 -4.33 -3.36 -18.21
N PRO A 370 -3.06 -3.19 -18.61
CA PRO A 370 -2.14 -2.30 -17.92
C PRO A 370 -2.64 -0.84 -17.97
N VAL A 371 -2.48 -0.13 -16.86
CA VAL A 371 -2.81 1.31 -16.72
C VAL A 371 -1.57 2.16 -16.50
N THR A 372 -0.52 1.58 -15.93
CA THR A 372 0.83 2.09 -15.79
C THR A 372 1.76 0.91 -15.54
N GLY A 373 3.03 1.03 -15.88
CA GLY A 373 3.97 -0.06 -15.69
C GLY A 373 5.40 0.32 -16.04
N VAL A 374 6.34 -0.34 -15.39
CA VAL A 374 7.77 -0.25 -15.68
C VAL A 374 8.28 -1.62 -16.08
N THR A 375 9.21 -1.64 -17.03
CA THR A 375 10.01 -2.83 -17.36
C THR A 375 11.46 -2.50 -17.04
N THR A 376 12.12 -3.34 -16.25
CA THR A 376 13.50 -3.16 -15.80
C THR A 376 14.22 -4.50 -15.82
N SER A 377 15.55 -4.51 -15.91
CA SER A 377 16.30 -5.74 -15.77
C SER A 377 16.74 -5.98 -14.33
N LEU A 378 16.98 -7.24 -13.97
CA LEU A 378 17.51 -7.56 -12.65
C LEU A 378 18.89 -6.90 -12.41
N SER A 379 19.68 -6.74 -13.46
CA SER A 379 20.98 -6.04 -13.42
C SER A 379 20.87 -4.53 -13.19
N GLU A 380 19.71 -3.92 -13.45
CA GLU A 380 19.44 -2.51 -13.09
C GLU A 380 19.07 -2.34 -11.63
N LEU A 381 18.62 -3.41 -10.96
CA LEU A 381 18.31 -3.45 -9.53
C LEU A 381 19.49 -3.98 -8.69
N GLN A 382 20.70 -3.91 -9.23
CA GLN A 382 21.93 -4.32 -8.55
C GLN A 382 22.86 -3.13 -8.40
N ALA A 383 23.50 -3.00 -7.24
CA ALA A 383 24.47 -1.95 -7.03
C ALA A 383 25.64 -2.11 -8.01
N ARG A 384 25.83 -1.14 -8.90
CA ARG A 384 27.03 -1.11 -9.75
C ARG A 384 28.22 -0.69 -8.89
N ASN A 385 29.38 -1.33 -9.08
CA ASN A 385 30.69 -0.88 -8.55
C ASN A 385 31.16 0.44 -9.21
N SER A 386 30.25 1.38 -9.45
CA SER A 386 30.56 2.71 -9.96
C SER A 386 30.86 3.62 -8.77
N THR A 387 32.15 3.86 -8.55
CA THR A 387 32.68 5.05 -7.90
C THR A 387 32.27 6.30 -8.69
N SER A 388 30.99 6.66 -8.63
CA SER A 388 30.49 7.96 -9.06
C SER A 388 29.71 8.58 -7.91
N SER A 389 30.44 8.84 -6.81
CA SER A 389 30.14 9.98 -5.95
C SER A 389 30.35 11.24 -6.79
N THR A 390 29.40 11.55 -7.66
CA THR A 390 29.30 12.91 -8.16
C THR A 390 28.73 13.76 -7.04
N THR A 391 29.62 14.43 -6.33
CA THR A 391 29.35 15.65 -5.58
C THR A 391 28.74 16.67 -6.55
N LYS A 392 27.42 16.59 -6.73
CA LYS A 392 26.65 17.42 -7.67
C LYS A 392 25.92 18.51 -6.91
N LYS A 393 25.95 19.72 -7.48
CA LYS A 393 25.59 21.01 -6.87
C LYS A 393 24.23 20.95 -6.15
N ALA A 394 24.21 21.38 -4.89
CA ALA A 394 23.06 21.40 -3.97
C ALA A 394 21.89 22.34 -4.33
N ARG A 395 21.72 22.72 -5.60
CA ARG A 395 20.71 23.72 -6.03
C ARG A 395 19.80 23.31 -7.18
N GLU A 396 19.94 22.11 -7.75
CA GLU A 396 19.10 21.67 -8.86
C GLU A 396 18.12 20.58 -8.41
N HIS A 397 16.82 20.78 -8.67
CA HIS A 397 15.81 19.76 -8.37
C HIS A 397 15.99 18.56 -9.31
N HIS A 398 16.52 17.48 -8.78
CA HIS A 398 16.72 16.24 -9.52
C HIS A 398 15.48 15.34 -9.41
N ARG A 399 14.90 15.00 -10.57
CA ARG A 399 13.81 14.00 -10.69
C ARG A 399 14.23 12.70 -10.00
N HIS A 400 13.32 12.06 -9.27
CA HIS A 400 13.58 10.82 -8.50
C HIS A 400 14.62 10.95 -7.37
N CYS A 401 15.03 12.17 -7.00
CA CYS A 401 15.91 12.40 -5.84
C CYS A 401 15.45 13.54 -4.92
N SER A 402 14.76 14.54 -5.45
CA SER A 402 14.26 15.68 -4.67
C SER A 402 12.87 15.42 -4.11
N LEU A 403 12.73 15.36 -2.78
CA LEU A 403 11.43 15.19 -2.12
C LEU A 403 10.49 16.36 -2.42
N GLU A 404 9.19 16.10 -2.49
CA GLU A 404 8.17 17.12 -2.70
C GLU A 404 8.14 18.18 -1.57
N SER A 405 8.60 17.82 -0.38
CA SER A 405 8.76 18.74 0.75
C SER A 405 9.80 19.84 0.52
N THR A 406 10.76 19.63 -0.39
CA THR A 406 11.81 20.60 -0.73
C THR A 406 11.47 21.49 -1.92
N LEU A 407 10.32 21.26 -2.57
CA LEU A 407 9.87 22.09 -3.68
C LEU A 407 9.61 23.55 -3.25
N PRO A 408 9.78 24.53 -4.16
CA PRO A 408 9.41 25.91 -3.90
C PRO A 408 7.96 26.01 -3.44
N TRP A 409 7.67 26.87 -2.47
CA TRP A 409 6.36 26.94 -1.82
C TRP A 409 5.20 27.10 -2.82
N ILE A 410 5.40 27.88 -3.90
CA ILE A 410 4.35 28.10 -4.92
C ILE A 410 4.04 26.84 -5.73
N VAL A 411 5.04 25.99 -5.97
CA VAL A 411 4.86 24.68 -6.64
C VAL A 411 4.23 23.71 -5.66
N ARG A 412 4.80 23.62 -4.45
CA ARG A 412 4.35 22.72 -3.38
C ARG A 412 2.88 22.96 -3.02
N TYR A 413 2.47 24.21 -2.86
CA TYR A 413 1.11 24.59 -2.45
C TYR A 413 0.21 24.96 -3.63
N ARG A 414 0.60 24.66 -4.88
CA ARG A 414 -0.16 25.02 -6.09
C ARG A 414 -1.63 24.61 -5.99
N LEU A 415 -1.91 23.37 -5.57
CA LEU A 415 -3.26 22.85 -5.44
C LEU A 415 -4.08 23.64 -4.40
N ALA A 416 -3.48 23.93 -3.25
CA ALA A 416 -4.11 24.71 -2.18
C ALA A 416 -4.39 26.15 -2.64
N ILE A 417 -3.41 26.80 -3.30
CA ILE A 417 -3.56 28.15 -3.85
C ILE A 417 -4.75 28.19 -4.81
N LEU A 418 -4.82 27.25 -5.77
CA LEU A 418 -5.93 27.18 -6.72
C LEU A 418 -7.28 26.95 -6.02
N ALA A 419 -7.33 26.07 -5.03
CA ALA A 419 -8.54 25.81 -4.26
C ALA A 419 -9.02 27.05 -3.49
N TYR A 420 -8.13 27.73 -2.77
CA TYR A 420 -8.48 28.94 -2.02
C TYR A 420 -8.85 30.11 -2.93
N CYS A 421 -8.17 30.27 -4.08
CA CYS A 421 -8.55 31.25 -5.09
C CYS A 421 -9.95 30.98 -5.67
N ALA A 422 -10.28 29.71 -5.94
CA ALA A 422 -11.60 29.32 -6.42
C ALA A 422 -12.69 29.62 -5.38
N VAL A 423 -12.44 29.28 -4.10
CA VAL A 423 -13.36 29.58 -2.99
C VAL A 423 -13.55 31.10 -2.83
N ALA A 424 -12.46 31.87 -2.85
CA ALA A 424 -12.54 33.34 -2.74
C ALA A 424 -13.34 33.95 -3.89
N THR A 425 -13.10 33.49 -5.12
CA THR A 425 -13.84 33.94 -6.31
C THR A 425 -15.33 33.61 -6.20
N PHE A 426 -15.66 32.40 -5.74
CA PHE A 426 -17.05 31.98 -5.53
C PHE A 426 -17.75 32.83 -4.45
N VAL A 427 -17.08 33.12 -3.33
CA VAL A 427 -17.61 33.97 -2.26
C VAL A 427 -17.84 35.40 -2.77
N LEU A 428 -16.90 35.98 -3.51
CA LEU A 428 -17.07 37.31 -4.10
C LEU A 428 -18.22 37.35 -5.12
N ALA A 429 -18.38 36.33 -5.95
CA ALA A 429 -19.51 36.20 -6.86
C ALA A 429 -20.84 36.13 -6.11
N LEU A 430 -20.91 35.35 -5.02
CA LEU A 430 -22.10 35.24 -4.17
C LEU A 430 -22.45 36.57 -3.50
N ILE A 431 -21.45 37.30 -2.97
CA ILE A 431 -21.63 38.65 -2.41
C ILE A 431 -22.17 39.59 -3.50
N GLY A 432 -21.63 39.53 -4.72
CA GLY A 432 -22.12 40.29 -5.86
C GLY A 432 -23.58 40.00 -6.20
N VAL A 433 -23.98 38.73 -6.24
CA VAL A 433 -25.38 38.30 -6.48
C VAL A 433 -26.32 38.80 -5.37
N ILE A 434 -25.91 38.67 -4.10
CA ILE A 434 -26.69 39.15 -2.96
C ILE A 434 -26.85 40.67 -3.02
N TRP A 435 -25.76 41.40 -3.28
CA TRP A 435 -25.78 42.85 -3.38
C TRP A 435 -26.67 43.34 -4.53
N ALA A 436 -26.57 42.71 -5.71
CA ALA A 436 -27.45 42.97 -6.86
C ALA A 436 -28.92 42.70 -6.52
N SER A 437 -29.20 41.61 -5.80
CA SER A 437 -30.56 41.27 -5.34
C SER A 437 -31.11 42.31 -4.37
N ILE A 438 -30.31 42.77 -3.40
CA ILE A 438 -30.71 43.82 -2.46
C ILE A 438 -30.99 45.13 -3.21
N LEU A 439 -30.15 45.51 -4.19
CA LEU A 439 -30.37 46.69 -5.01
C LEU A 439 -31.66 46.60 -5.85
N ALA A 440 -31.92 45.45 -6.45
CA ALA A 440 -33.15 45.19 -7.20
C ALA A 440 -34.38 45.30 -6.30
N CYS A 441 -34.36 44.66 -5.12
CA CYS A 441 -35.44 44.75 -4.13
C CYS A 441 -35.67 46.20 -3.67
N ARG A 442 -34.61 46.98 -3.42
CA ARG A 442 -34.73 48.40 -3.07
C ARG A 442 -35.33 49.25 -4.19
N ARG A 443 -34.97 48.98 -5.46
CA ARG A 443 -35.58 49.66 -6.62
C ARG A 443 -37.06 49.30 -6.77
N CYS A 444 -37.44 48.04 -6.61
CA CYS A 444 -38.84 47.61 -6.65
C CYS A 444 -39.67 48.20 -5.50
N ALA A 445 -39.12 48.24 -4.29
CA ALA A 445 -39.78 48.84 -3.13
C ALA A 445 -39.97 50.36 -3.28
N ARG A 446 -39.03 51.06 -3.95
CA ARG A 446 -39.21 52.49 -4.28
C ARG A 446 -40.29 52.71 -5.34
N LYS A 447 -40.37 51.87 -6.37
CA LYS A 447 -41.43 51.96 -7.39
C LYS A 447 -42.83 51.74 -6.81
N ARG A 448 -43.01 50.78 -5.89
CA ARG A 448 -44.30 50.53 -5.21
C ARG A 448 -44.75 51.61 -4.22
N LYS A 449 -43.93 52.63 -3.93
CA LYS A 449 -44.31 53.76 -3.06
C LYS A 449 -44.75 55.00 -3.86
N CYS A 450 -44.68 54.96 -5.19
CA CYS A 450 -45.04 56.08 -6.07
C CYS A 450 -46.33 55.83 -6.88
N ASP A 451 -47.00 54.70 -6.62
CA ASP A 451 -48.39 54.40 -6.98
C ASP A 451 -49.20 54.39 -5.67
#